data_AF-A0A146G1N8-F1
#
_entry.id   AF-A0A146G1N8-F1
#
_cell.length_a   1.000
_cell.length_b   1.000
_cell.length_c   1.000
_cell.angle_alpha   90.00
_cell.angle_beta   90.00
_cell.angle_gamma   90.00
#
_symmetry.space_group_name_H-M   'P 1'
#
loop_
_entity.id
_entity.type
_entity.pdbx_description
1 polymer ?
#
loop_
_entity_poly.entity_id
_entity_poly.type
_entity_poly.pdbx_seq_one_letter_code
_entity_poly.pdbx_strand_id
1 'polypeptide(L)'
;MAVDWWIGNSMGHVNLVLLMDISRARKTLTIEKYVPYARQHPRTRAQAAGTVHVRRCVSTIVVNMKANPPSVQGAPLTLEFEIIVGRPAVGQEHDRGVFFEECLRLVEVVRIGGLGKKNAS
;
A
#
# COMPACT_ATOMS: atom_id res chain seq x y z
N MET A 1 11.97 -3.39 4.89
CA MET A 1 13.05 -3.03 3.94
C MET A 1 12.54 -2.12 2.81
N ALA A 2 11.62 -2.55 1.93
CA ALA A 2 11.13 -1.66 0.86
C ALA A 2 10.27 -0.48 1.37
N VAL A 3 9.31 -0.74 2.27
CA VAL A 3 8.41 0.29 2.81
C VAL A 3 9.15 1.34 3.65
N ASP A 4 10.12 0.89 4.45
CA ASP A 4 10.96 1.78 5.27
C ASP A 4 11.74 2.76 4.40
N TRP A 5 12.22 2.31 3.23
CA TRP A 5 12.92 3.19 2.28
C TRP A 5 11.99 4.29 1.75
N TRP A 6 10.79 3.93 1.28
CA TRP A 6 9.82 4.91 0.78
C TRP A 6 9.42 5.93 1.85
N ILE A 7 9.04 5.48 3.04
CA ILE A 7 8.58 6.39 4.10
C ILE A 7 9.75 7.22 4.65
N GLY A 8 10.89 6.59 4.94
CA GLY A 8 12.04 7.25 5.55
C GLY A 8 12.77 8.24 4.64
N ASN A 9 12.81 8.00 3.32
CA ASN A 9 13.51 8.87 2.36
C ASN A 9 12.59 9.87 1.64
N SER A 10 11.28 9.85 1.93
CA SER A 10 10.32 10.76 1.29
C SER A 10 10.35 12.19 1.83
N MET A 11 11.14 12.49 2.86
CA MET A 11 11.08 13.76 3.61
C MET A 11 9.67 14.12 4.12
N GLY A 12 8.80 13.11 4.31
CA GLY A 12 7.41 13.30 4.74
C GLY A 12 6.42 13.53 3.60
N HIS A 13 6.82 13.39 2.34
CA HIS A 13 5.93 13.55 1.17
C HIS A 13 5.15 12.29 0.79
N VAL A 14 5.52 11.12 1.30
CA VAL A 14 4.75 9.89 1.10
C VAL A 14 3.69 9.82 2.17
N ASN A 15 2.41 9.84 1.79
CA ASN A 15 1.28 9.72 2.72
C ASN A 15 0.82 8.27 2.93
N LEU A 16 1.14 7.38 1.98
CA LEU A 16 0.70 5.98 1.97
C LEU A 16 1.61 5.14 1.08
N VAL A 17 1.85 3.89 1.48
CA VAL A 17 2.53 2.88 0.67
C VAL A 17 1.67 1.63 0.60
N LEU A 18 1.33 1.19 -0.61
CA LEU A 18 0.76 -0.14 -0.86
C LEU A 18 1.89 -1.09 -1.25
N LEU A 19 2.13 -2.12 -0.45
CA LEU A 19 3.02 -3.21 -0.81
C LEU A 19 2.18 -4.39 -1.31
N MET A 20 2.43 -4.82 -2.54
CA MET A 20 1.77 -5.97 -3.15
C MET A 20 2.79 -7.08 -3.36
N ASP A 21 2.65 -8.18 -2.63
CA ASP A 21 3.43 -9.40 -2.81
C ASP A 21 2.60 -10.44 -3.57
N ILE A 22 3.14 -10.94 -4.68
CA ILE A 22 2.48 -11.93 -5.53
C ILE A 22 3.29 -13.22 -5.50
N SER A 23 2.78 -14.22 -4.79
CA SER A 23 3.36 -15.56 -4.79
C SER A 23 2.67 -16.44 -5.83
N ARG A 24 3.33 -16.65 -6.97
CA ARG A 24 2.85 -17.58 -8.01
C ARG A 24 2.77 -19.03 -7.52
N ALA A 25 3.77 -19.47 -6.75
CA ALA A 25 3.83 -20.84 -6.23
C ALA A 25 2.69 -21.12 -5.24
N ARG A 26 2.40 -20.15 -4.35
CA ARG A 26 1.31 -20.26 -3.36
C ARG A 26 -0.05 -19.89 -3.94
N LYS A 27 -0.09 -19.29 -5.13
CA LYS A 27 -1.26 -18.67 -5.75
C LYS A 27 -1.92 -17.68 -4.79
N THR A 28 -1.11 -16.79 -4.23
CA THR A 28 -1.54 -15.82 -3.21
C THR A 28 -1.11 -14.42 -3.62
N LEU A 29 -2.00 -13.45 -3.44
CA LEU A 29 -1.67 -12.02 -3.43
C LEU A 29 -1.81 -11.52 -2.00
N THR A 30 -0.79 -10.84 -1.49
CA THR A 30 -0.85 -10.13 -0.22
C THR A 30 -0.70 -8.64 -0.49
N ILE A 31 -1.68 -7.86 -0.04
CA ILE A 31 -1.67 -6.40 -0.11
C ILE A 31 -1.52 -5.88 1.31
N GLU A 32 -0.49 -5.09 1.56
CA GLU A 32 -0.30 -4.39 2.82
C GLU A 32 -0.38 -2.89 2.59
N LYS A 33 -1.18 -2.20 3.39
CA LYS A 33 -1.29 -0.74 3.40
C LYS A 33 -0.52 -0.20 4.58
N TYR A 34 0.45 0.66 4.29
CA TYR A 34 1.23 1.38 5.28
C TYR A 34 0.95 2.88 5.22
N VAL A 35 0.90 3.51 6.38
CA VAL A 35 0.91 4.97 6.53
C VAL A 35 2.12 5.39 7.35
N PRO A 36 2.71 6.57 7.08
CA PRO A 36 3.72 7.16 7.95
C PRO A 36 3.10 7.52 9.30
N TYR A 37 3.86 7.27 10.36
CA TYR A 37 3.53 7.68 11.71
C TYR A 37 4.69 8.48 12.28
N ALA A 38 4.42 9.71 12.72
CA ALA A 38 5.43 10.55 13.35
C ALA A 38 5.83 9.94 14.70
N ARG A 39 7.08 9.52 14.83
CA ARG A 39 7.57 8.95 16.09
C ARG A 39 7.70 10.07 17.12
N GLN A 40 6.78 10.13 18.09
CA GLN A 40 6.94 11.03 19.23
C GLN A 40 8.10 10.52 20.11
N HIS A 41 9.16 11.32 20.26
CA HIS A 41 10.22 11.10 21.24
C HIS A 41 10.20 12.22 22.27
N PRO A 42 10.62 11.97 23.53
CA PRO A 42 10.89 13.03 24.47
C PRO A 42 11.88 14.01 23.83
N ARG A 43 11.44 15.26 23.65
CA ARG A 43 12.18 16.30 22.93
C ARG A 43 13.38 16.72 23.76
N THR A 44 14.49 15.99 23.65
CA THR A 44 15.77 16.37 24.25
C THR A 44 16.46 17.39 23.33
N ARG A 45 17.10 18.41 23.92
CA ARG A 45 17.69 19.56 23.21
C ARG A 45 18.72 19.20 22.13
N ALA A 46 19.15 17.94 22.03
CA ALA A 46 20.08 17.43 21.02
C ALA A 46 19.43 17.00 19.68
N GLN A 47 18.09 16.94 19.57
CA GLN A 47 17.42 16.52 18.34
C GLN A 47 17.08 17.73 17.46
N ALA A 48 18.10 18.26 16.78
CA ALA A 48 17.94 19.21 15.66
C ALA A 48 17.60 18.52 14.32
N ALA A 49 17.53 17.19 14.29
CA ALA A 49 17.07 16.43 13.13
C ALA A 49 15.54 16.35 13.15
N GLY A 50 14.89 16.72 12.06
CA GLY A 50 13.42 16.86 11.96
C GLY A 50 12.61 15.58 12.25
N THR A 51 11.29 15.68 12.09
CA THR A 51 10.33 14.60 12.38
C THR A 51 10.70 13.30 11.68
N VAL A 52 11.00 12.25 12.46
CA VAL A 52 11.24 10.90 11.95
C VAL A 52 9.90 10.19 11.77
N HIS A 53 9.59 9.84 10.52
CA HIS A 53 8.42 9.04 10.17
C HIS A 53 8.79 7.56 10.17
N VAL A 54 8.00 6.75 10.87
CA VAL A 54 8.11 5.28 10.85
C VAL A 54 6.90 4.68 10.13
N ARG A 55 7.08 3.53 9.50
CA ARG A 55 5.95 2.84 8.85
C ARG A 55 5.01 2.25 9.89
N ARG A 56 3.70 2.32 9.63
CA ARG A 56 2.67 1.58 10.36
C ARG A 56 1.80 0.81 9.36
N CYS A 57 1.78 -0.52 9.46
CA CYS A 57 0.83 -1.33 8.70
C CYS A 57 -0.57 -1.12 9.30
N VAL A 58 -1.53 -0.69 8.49
CA VAL A 58 -2.91 -0.40 8.93
C VAL A 58 -3.93 -1.33 8.28
N SER A 59 -3.57 -2.02 7.22
CA SER A 59 -4.41 -3.08 6.63
C SER A 59 -3.54 -4.12 5.95
N THR A 60 -3.94 -5.38 6.07
CA THR A 60 -3.37 -6.51 5.34
C THR A 60 -4.50 -7.32 4.74
N ILE A 61 -4.42 -7.57 3.44
CA ILE A 61 -5.39 -8.35 2.68
C ILE A 61 -4.65 -9.51 2.03
N VAL A 62 -5.21 -10.70 2.16
CA VAL A 62 -4.68 -11.91 1.54
C VAL A 62 -5.73 -12.50 0.63
N VAL A 63 -5.43 -12.55 -0.67
CA VAL A 63 -6.24 -13.20 -1.70
C VAL A 63 -5.66 -14.58 -1.96
N ASN A 64 -6.41 -15.63 -1.63
CA ASN A 64 -6.06 -17.01 -1.92
C ASN A 64 -6.74 -17.48 -3.21
N MET A 65 -5.96 -17.56 -4.29
CA MET A 65 -6.40 -18.00 -5.62
C MET A 65 -6.33 -19.52 -5.81
N LYS A 66 -5.96 -20.29 -4.77
CA LYS A 66 -6.01 -21.75 -4.80
C LYS A 66 -7.42 -22.28 -4.50
N ALA A 67 -8.22 -21.52 -3.74
CA ALA A 67 -9.62 -21.86 -3.45
C ALA A 67 -10.51 -21.61 -4.67
N ASN A 68 -11.64 -22.32 -4.76
CA ASN A 68 -12.68 -22.08 -5.75
C ASN A 68 -14.06 -21.95 -5.06
N PRO A 69 -14.68 -20.75 -5.03
CA PRO A 69 -14.15 -19.49 -5.54
C PRO A 69 -12.92 -19.03 -4.75
N PRO A 70 -12.07 -18.14 -5.31
CA PRO A 70 -10.96 -17.58 -4.54
C PRO A 70 -11.48 -16.93 -3.25
N SER A 71 -10.67 -16.93 -2.20
CA SER A 71 -11.06 -16.34 -0.92
C SER A 71 -10.24 -15.11 -0.59
N VAL A 72 -10.85 -14.13 0.06
CA VAL A 72 -10.18 -12.95 0.61
C VAL A 72 -10.26 -12.95 2.11
N GLN A 73 -9.14 -12.65 2.74
CA GLN A 73 -8.97 -12.51 4.17
C GLN A 73 -8.48 -11.10 4.46
N GLY A 74 -8.98 -10.51 5.55
CA GLY A 74 -8.72 -9.10 5.91
C GLY A 74 -9.91 -8.20 5.61
N ALA A 75 -9.87 -6.99 6.17
CA ALA A 75 -10.87 -5.97 5.88
C ALA A 75 -10.68 -5.42 4.45
N PRO A 76 -11.74 -4.95 3.78
CA PRO A 76 -11.62 -4.27 2.49
C PRO A 76 -10.56 -3.15 2.53
N LEU A 77 -9.84 -2.97 1.42
CA LEU A 77 -8.85 -1.89 1.35
C LEU A 77 -9.59 -0.58 1.19
N THR A 78 -9.62 0.24 2.23
CA THR A 78 -10.07 1.63 2.07
C THR A 78 -8.91 2.48 1.59
N LEU A 79 -9.13 3.15 0.48
CA LEU A 79 -8.28 4.20 -0.08
C LEU A 79 -8.89 5.54 0.32
N GLU A 80 -8.40 6.12 1.41
CA GLU A 80 -8.91 7.40 1.90
C GLU A 80 -8.55 8.49 0.91
N PHE A 81 -9.56 9.26 0.49
CA PHE A 81 -9.41 10.29 -0.52
C PHE A 81 -8.36 11.31 -0.10
N GLU A 82 -8.44 11.78 1.13
CA GLU A 82 -7.55 12.81 1.66
C GLU A 82 -6.09 12.36 1.68
N ILE A 83 -5.83 11.08 1.98
CA ILE A 83 -4.47 10.52 2.01
C ILE A 83 -3.88 10.44 0.60
N ILE A 84 -4.70 10.07 -0.38
CA ILE A 84 -4.27 9.88 -1.78
C ILE A 84 -4.12 11.20 -2.51
N VAL A 85 -5.08 12.10 -2.34
CA VAL A 85 -5.16 13.36 -3.08
C VAL A 85 -4.44 14.49 -2.33
N GLY A 86 -4.26 14.36 -1.02
CA GLY A 86 -3.58 15.36 -0.19
C GLY A 86 -4.44 16.59 0.14
N ARG A 87 -5.77 16.50 -0.05
CA ARG A 87 -6.74 17.54 0.32
C ARG A 87 -8.07 16.92 0.74
N PRO A 88 -8.92 17.66 1.48
CA PRO A 88 -10.27 17.21 1.78
C PRO A 88 -11.08 16.91 0.51
N ALA A 89 -11.93 15.90 0.61
CA ALA A 89 -12.91 15.56 -0.42
C ALA A 89 -13.92 16.71 -0.62
N VAL A 90 -14.30 16.98 -1.87
CA VAL A 90 -15.35 17.95 -2.20
C VAL A 90 -16.43 17.33 -3.08
N GLY A 91 -17.69 17.72 -2.85
CA GLY A 91 -18.82 17.28 -3.65
C GLY A 91 -19.05 15.77 -3.56
N GLN A 92 -18.78 15.05 -4.66
CA GLN A 92 -19.01 13.60 -4.81
C GLN A 92 -17.74 12.77 -4.60
N GLU A 93 -16.63 13.39 -4.22
CA GLU A 93 -15.40 12.68 -3.86
C GLU A 93 -15.57 11.94 -2.53
N HIS A 94 -15.12 10.68 -2.47
CA HIS A 94 -15.28 9.84 -1.29
C HIS A 94 -14.18 8.79 -1.22
N ASP A 95 -13.97 8.26 -0.02
CA ASP A 95 -13.07 7.12 0.21
C ASP A 95 -13.51 5.93 -0.64
N ARG A 96 -12.55 5.27 -1.28
CA ARG A 96 -12.84 4.13 -2.15
C ARG A 96 -12.48 2.83 -1.46
N GLY A 97 -13.48 1.99 -1.19
CA GLY A 97 -13.25 0.59 -0.84
C GLY A 97 -12.86 -0.22 -2.07
N VAL A 98 -11.80 -1.01 -1.99
CA VAL A 98 -11.42 -2.00 -3.00
C VAL A 98 -11.90 -3.38 -2.51
N PHE A 99 -12.79 -4.00 -3.29
CA PHE A 99 -13.38 -5.30 -2.99
C PHE A 99 -12.66 -6.45 -3.70
N PHE A 100 -13.05 -7.68 -3.35
CA PHE A 100 -12.53 -8.94 -3.88
C PHE A 100 -12.33 -8.95 -5.40
N GLU A 101 -13.37 -8.59 -6.17
CA GLU A 101 -13.32 -8.59 -7.64
C GLU A 101 -12.37 -7.52 -8.21
N GLU A 102 -12.25 -6.39 -7.53
CA GLU A 102 -11.32 -5.32 -7.91
C GLU A 102 -9.86 -5.70 -7.59
N CYS A 103 -9.63 -6.48 -6.54
CA CYS A 103 -8.32 -7.06 -6.24
C CYS A 103 -7.85 -8.02 -7.33
N LEU A 104 -8.75 -8.81 -7.93
CA LEU A 104 -8.41 -9.67 -9.07
C LEU A 104 -8.00 -8.85 -10.29
N ARG A 105 -8.68 -7.72 -10.56
CA ARG A 105 -8.29 -6.80 -11.65
C ARG A 105 -6.93 -6.15 -11.41
N LEU A 106 -6.59 -5.79 -10.16
CA LEU A 106 -5.26 -5.27 -9.84
C LEU A 106 -4.15 -6.27 -10.19
N VAL A 107 -4.36 -7.57 -9.94
CA VAL A 107 -3.41 -8.63 -10.33
C VAL A 107 -3.25 -8.70 -11.84
N GLU A 108 -4.34 -8.55 -12.60
CA GLU A 108 -4.30 -8.57 -14.06
C GLU A 108 -3.51 -7.37 -14.61
N VAL A 109 -3.71 -6.17 -14.08
CA VAL A 109 -2.94 -4.96 -14.46
C VAL A 109 -1.44 -5.15 -14.17
N VAL A 110 -1.08 -5.70 -12.99
CA VAL A 110 0.33 -6.00 -12.65
C VAL A 110 0.93 -7.03 -13.62
N ARG A 111 0.14 -8.03 -14.03
CA ARG A 111 0.57 -9.04 -15.01
C ARG A 111 0.86 -8.41 -16.38
N ILE A 112 0.06 -7.45 -16.83
CA ILE A 112 0.28 -6.71 -18.09
C ILE A 112 1.56 -5.88 -18.01
N GLY A 113 1.80 -5.18 -16.89
CA GLY A 113 3.02 -4.37 -16.69
C GLY A 113 4.33 -5.17 -16.68
N GLY A 114 4.28 -6.47 -16.34
CA GLY A 114 5.45 -7.36 -16.33
C GLY A 114 5.84 -7.96 -17.69
N LEU A 115 5.02 -7.79 -18.73
CA LEU A 115 5.27 -8.33 -20.07
C LEU A 115 6.13 -7.41 -20.97
N GLY A 116 6.47 -6.20 -20.52
CA GLY A 116 7.21 -5.20 -21.31
C GLY A 116 8.74 -5.34 -21.36
N LYS A 117 9.35 -6.40 -20.80
CA LYS A 117 10.80 -6.64 -20.87
C LYS A 117 11.14 -7.96 -21.55
N LYS A 118 10.73 -8.14 -22.81
CA LYS A 118 11.37 -9.09 -23.71
C LYS A 118 11.48 -8.46 -25.09
N ASN A 119 12.72 -8.37 -25.57
CA ASN A 119 13.19 -8.12 -26.94
C ASN A 119 13.92 -6.78 -27.14
N ALA A 120 15.20 -6.78 -26.77
CA ALA A 120 16.25 -6.17 -27.57
C ALA A 120 17.43 -7.14 -27.51
N SER A 121 17.54 -7.96 -28.55
CA SER A 121 18.74 -8.76 -28.85
C SER A 121 19.77 -7.89 -29.54
#